data_AF-A0A699TET3-F1
#
_entry.id   AF-A0A699TET3-F1
#
_cell.length_a   1.000
_cell.length_b   1.000
_cell.length_c   1.000
_cell.angle_alpha   90.00
_cell.angle_beta   90.00
_cell.angle_gamma   90.00
#
_symmetry.space_group_name_H-M   'P 1'
#
loop_
_entity.id
_entity.type
_entity.pdbx_description
1 polymer ?
#
loop_
_entity_poly.entity_id
_entity_poly.type
_entity_poly.pdbx_seq_one_letter_code
_entity_poly.pdbx_strand_id
1 'polypeptide(L)'
;MQTLYVDDEEQGLAPETSHPRFAAVAREDFWYDCADDFSPFGNDTGNDTLRFLEEWITEHGADANVADFIRNLLHEQWELDKNYITVADADVINQLHHQADQYINDTQDL
;
A
#
# COMPACT_ATOMS: atom_id res chain seq x y z
N MET A 1 -12.62 17.97 -13.14
CA MET A 1 -11.25 17.75 -12.67
C MET A 1 -11.35 16.90 -11.43
N GLN A 2 -10.67 15.75 -11.42
CA GLN A 2 -10.63 14.85 -10.27
C GLN A 2 -9.59 15.40 -9.30
N THR A 3 -9.90 15.40 -8.00
CA THR A 3 -8.99 15.92 -6.98
C THR A 3 -7.87 14.92 -6.75
N LEU A 4 -6.62 15.37 -6.89
CA LEU A 4 -5.44 14.63 -6.46
C LEU A 4 -5.26 14.84 -4.95
N TYR A 5 -4.90 13.76 -4.26
CA TYR A 5 -4.58 13.79 -2.83
C TYR A 5 -3.13 13.33 -2.69
N VAL A 6 -2.25 14.30 -2.46
CA VAL A 6 -0.82 14.12 -2.17
C VAL A 6 -0.56 14.90 -0.89
N ASP A 7 0.27 14.36 0.00
CA ASP A 7 0.61 15.08 1.21
C ASP A 7 1.37 16.38 0.87
N ASP A 8 1.15 17.41 1.67
CA ASP A 8 1.83 18.69 1.51
C ASP A 8 3.31 18.56 1.94
N GLU A 9 4.26 19.16 1.19
CA GLU A 9 5.69 19.03 1.50
C GLU A 9 6.08 19.75 2.81
N GLU A 10 5.38 20.81 3.22
CA GLU A 10 5.69 21.56 4.44
C GLU A 10 5.07 20.91 5.69
N GLN A 11 3.83 20.42 5.57
CA GLN A 11 3.13 19.76 6.66
C GLN A 11 3.48 18.27 6.78
N GLY A 12 3.82 17.63 5.67
CA GLY A 12 4.10 16.21 5.57
C GLY A 12 2.84 15.34 5.70
N LEU A 13 3.09 14.06 6.01
CA LEU A 13 2.08 13.04 6.24
C LEU A 13 1.22 13.37 7.47
N ALA A 14 -0.04 13.74 7.23
CA ALA A 14 -0.98 14.10 8.28
C ALA A 14 -2.44 13.81 7.84
N PRO A 15 -3.39 13.62 8.78
CA PRO A 15 -4.80 13.39 8.43
C PRO A 15 -5.40 14.46 7.51
N GLU A 16 -4.93 15.71 7.62
CA GLU A 16 -5.44 16.87 6.86
C GLU A 16 -4.92 16.93 5.43
N THR A 17 -3.76 16.32 5.17
CA THR A 17 -3.06 16.36 3.87
C THR A 17 -3.26 15.05 3.09
N SER A 18 -3.50 13.95 3.81
CA SER A 18 -3.69 12.64 3.22
C SER A 18 -5.06 12.43 2.56
N HIS A 19 -5.15 11.39 1.74
CA HIS A 19 -6.39 11.01 1.08
C HIS A 19 -7.54 10.75 2.10
N PRO A 20 -8.75 11.34 1.94
CA PRO A 20 -9.83 11.24 2.94
C PRO A 20 -10.25 9.81 3.30
N ARG A 21 -10.22 8.90 2.31
CA ARG A 21 -10.48 7.46 2.56
C ARG A 21 -9.41 6.81 3.44
N PHE A 22 -8.15 7.20 3.31
CA PHE A 22 -7.07 6.72 4.17
C PHE A 22 -7.26 7.27 5.58
N ALA A 23 -7.45 8.59 5.74
CA ALA A 23 -7.70 9.21 7.04
C ALA A 23 -8.96 8.68 7.76
N ALA A 24 -9.97 8.21 7.02
CA ALA A 24 -11.16 7.59 7.61
C ALA A 24 -10.89 6.25 8.31
N VAL A 25 -9.84 5.53 7.92
CA VAL A 25 -9.47 4.20 8.46
C VAL A 25 -8.21 4.25 9.32
N ALA A 26 -7.21 5.05 8.95
CA ALA A 26 -5.97 5.28 9.67
C ALA A 26 -6.17 6.40 10.70
N ARG A 27 -6.84 6.10 11.83
CA ARG A 27 -7.25 7.13 12.80
C ARG A 27 -6.26 7.36 13.94
N GLU A 28 -5.29 6.47 14.08
CA GLU A 28 -4.33 6.51 15.18
C GLU A 28 -3.07 7.25 14.72
N ASP A 29 -2.47 8.02 15.62
CA ASP A 29 -1.24 8.79 15.34
C ASP A 29 -0.10 7.91 14.80
N PHE A 30 -0.10 6.62 15.18
CA PHE A 30 0.81 5.60 14.67
C PHE A 30 0.87 5.57 13.13
N TRP A 31 -0.22 5.85 12.40
CA TRP A 31 -0.20 5.83 10.93
C TRP A 31 0.54 7.02 10.31
N TYR A 32 0.79 8.07 11.10
CA TYR A 32 1.38 9.33 10.66
C TYR A 32 2.74 9.60 11.33
N ASP A 33 3.20 8.71 12.20
CA ASP A 33 4.46 8.87 12.91
C ASP A 33 5.65 8.53 12.01
N CYS A 34 6.18 9.55 11.33
CA CYS A 34 7.35 9.39 10.46
C CYS A 34 8.67 9.20 11.22
N ALA A 35 8.67 9.24 12.56
CA ALA A 35 9.86 9.02 13.39
C ALA A 35 9.89 7.63 14.04
N ASP A 36 8.79 6.88 13.97
CA ASP A 36 8.71 5.49 14.42
C ASP A 36 8.94 4.54 13.22
N ASP A 37 10.10 3.87 13.16
CA ASP A 37 10.43 2.89 12.12
C ASP A 37 9.41 1.75 11.97
N PHE A 38 8.65 1.46 13.04
CA PHE A 38 7.60 0.44 13.03
C PHE A 38 6.28 0.95 12.47
N SER A 39 6.12 2.26 12.31
CA SER A 39 4.98 2.82 11.62
C SER A 39 5.02 2.47 10.13
N PRO A 40 3.87 2.47 9.44
CA PRO A 40 3.80 2.11 8.02
C PRO A 40 4.68 2.97 7.11
N PHE A 41 4.94 4.22 7.50
CA PHE A 41 5.67 5.21 6.70
C PHE A 41 6.85 5.85 7.43
N GLY A 42 7.22 5.37 8.62
CA GLY A 42 8.33 5.89 9.40
C GLY A 42 9.68 5.27 9.03
N ASN A 43 9.69 4.05 8.51
CA ASN A 43 10.88 3.50 7.88
C ASN A 43 11.03 4.00 6.43
N ASP A 44 12.29 4.03 5.97
CA ASP A 44 12.67 4.51 4.63
C ASP A 44 11.86 3.83 3.51
N THR A 45 11.72 2.51 3.54
CA THR A 45 11.03 1.76 2.48
C THR A 45 9.54 2.12 2.38
N GLY A 46 8.86 2.25 3.52
CA GLY A 46 7.48 2.67 3.59
C GLY A 46 7.29 4.10 3.11
N ASN A 47 8.15 5.01 3.58
CA ASN A 47 8.14 6.40 3.14
C ASN A 47 8.39 6.54 1.63
N ASP A 48 9.43 5.88 1.10
CA ASP A 48 9.76 5.87 -0.32
C ASP A 48 8.58 5.33 -1.15
N THR A 49 7.94 4.25 -0.70
CA THR A 49 6.76 3.69 -1.36
C THR A 49 5.62 4.71 -1.44
N LEU A 50 5.39 5.49 -0.37
CA LEU A 50 4.37 6.54 -0.35
C LEU A 50 4.73 7.68 -1.32
N ARG A 51 5.97 8.17 -1.30
CA ARG A 51 6.40 9.25 -2.21
C ARG A 51 6.32 8.83 -3.67
N PHE A 52 6.73 7.61 -4.01
CA PHE A 52 6.60 7.09 -5.38
C PHE A 52 5.15 6.92 -5.81
N LEU A 53 4.23 6.58 -4.90
CA LEU A 53 2.80 6.53 -5.20
C LEU A 53 2.25 7.92 -5.53
N GLU A 54 2.64 8.95 -4.77
CA GLU A 54 2.24 10.34 -5.01
C GLU A 54 2.76 10.90 -6.33
N GLU A 55 4.02 10.61 -6.67
CA GLU A 55 4.61 10.92 -7.97
C GLU A 55 3.80 10.24 -9.09
N TRP A 56 3.53 8.94 -8.93
CA TRP A 56 2.78 8.17 -9.91
C TRP A 56 1.38 8.72 -10.18
N ILE A 57 0.59 9.02 -9.14
CA ILE A 57 -0.76 9.59 -9.32
C ILE A 57 -0.72 11.02 -9.84
N THR A 58 0.34 11.77 -9.57
CA THR A 58 0.54 13.12 -10.14
C THR A 58 0.78 13.05 -11.65
N GLU A 59 1.56 12.07 -12.11
CA GLU A 59 1.86 11.86 -13.53
C GLU A 59 0.69 11.21 -14.30
N HIS A 60 -0.03 10.28 -13.67
CA HIS A 60 -1.01 9.41 -14.33
C HIS A 60 -2.47 9.74 -14.01
N GLY A 61 -2.73 10.62 -13.02
CA GLY A 61 -4.05 11.05 -12.58
C GLY A 61 -4.60 10.27 -11.37
N ALA A 62 -5.66 10.79 -10.77
CA ALA A 62 -6.24 10.26 -9.52
C ALA A 62 -6.82 8.83 -9.67
N ASP A 63 -7.19 8.42 -10.88
CA ASP A 63 -7.70 7.08 -11.20
C ASP A 63 -6.59 6.13 -11.71
N ALA A 64 -5.31 6.50 -11.54
CA ALA A 64 -4.20 5.67 -11.97
C ALA A 64 -4.26 4.27 -11.35
N ASN A 65 -3.92 3.26 -12.14
CA ASN A 65 -3.99 1.87 -11.70
C ASN A 65 -2.90 1.57 -10.67
N VAL A 66 -3.30 1.38 -9.42
CA VAL A 66 -2.38 1.09 -8.30
C VAL A 66 -1.64 -0.24 -8.51
N ALA A 67 -2.25 -1.24 -9.16
CA ALA A 67 -1.55 -2.48 -9.45
C ALA A 67 -0.42 -2.29 -10.45
N ASP A 68 -0.58 -1.37 -11.41
CA ASP A 68 0.50 -1.04 -12.35
C ASP A 68 1.61 -0.26 -11.65
N PHE A 69 1.26 0.66 -10.73
CA PHE A 69 2.24 1.29 -9.84
C PHE A 69 3.07 0.25 -9.06
N ILE A 70 2.42 -0.69 -8.37
CA ILE A 70 3.13 -1.69 -7.56
C ILE A 70 4.06 -2.56 -8.42
N ARG A 71 3.62 -2.96 -9.62
CA ARG A 71 4.49 -3.69 -10.56
C ARG A 71 5.68 -2.86 -11.02
N ASN A 72 5.47 -1.57 -11.28
CA ASN A 72 6.52 -0.65 -11.68
C ASN A 72 7.52 -0.44 -10.55
N LEU A 73 7.06 -0.10 -9.35
CA LEU A 73 7.89 0.05 -8.14
C LEU A 73 8.78 -1.18 -7.94
N LEU A 74 8.19 -2.37 -7.96
CA LEU A 74 8.92 -3.60 -7.68
C LEU A 74 9.94 -3.93 -8.78
N HIS A 75 9.63 -3.66 -10.04
CA HIS A 75 10.53 -3.97 -11.15
C HIS A 75 11.60 -2.90 -11.37
N GLU A 76 11.20 -1.64 -11.51
CA GLU A 76 12.06 -0.53 -11.94
C GLU A 76 12.84 0.08 -10.78
N GLN A 77 12.26 0.15 -9.57
CA GLN A 77 12.94 0.74 -8.41
C GLN A 77 13.67 -0.31 -7.57
N TRP A 78 13.11 -1.50 -7.40
CA TRP A 78 13.65 -2.53 -6.48
C TRP A 78 14.26 -3.74 -7.17
N GLU A 79 14.29 -3.76 -8.51
CA GLU A 79 14.91 -4.83 -9.32
C GLU A 79 14.36 -6.24 -9.02
N LEU A 80 13.13 -6.33 -8.51
CA LEU A 80 12.46 -7.59 -8.22
C LEU A 80 11.77 -8.13 -9.48
N ASP A 81 11.74 -9.46 -9.60
CA ASP A 81 11.05 -10.08 -10.72
C ASP A 81 9.53 -9.91 -10.55
N LYS A 82 8.91 -9.19 -11.49
CA LYS A 82 7.46 -8.98 -11.57
C LYS A 82 6.65 -10.28 -11.60
N ASN A 83 7.27 -11.41 -11.97
CA ASN A 83 6.64 -12.73 -11.95
C ASN A 83 6.32 -13.22 -10.52
N TYR A 84 6.93 -12.64 -9.48
CA TYR A 84 6.58 -12.93 -8.09
C TYR A 84 5.26 -12.29 -7.63
N ILE A 85 4.65 -11.42 -8.45
CA ILE A 85 3.46 -10.66 -8.08
C ILE A 85 2.30 -11.07 -8.99
N THR A 86 1.47 -11.96 -8.46
CA THR A 86 0.14 -12.21 -9.03
C THR A 86 -0.87 -11.32 -8.33
N VAL A 87 -1.52 -10.42 -9.08
CA VAL A 87 -2.69 -9.70 -8.55
C VAL A 87 -3.84 -10.70 -8.51
N ALA A 88 -4.16 -11.15 -7.30
CA ALA A 88 -5.30 -11.99 -7.03
C ALA A 88 -6.57 -11.13 -7.05
N ASP A 89 -7.62 -11.60 -7.73
CA ASP A 89 -8.95 -11.05 -7.54
C ASP A 89 -9.55 -11.55 -6.20
N ALA A 90 -10.71 -11.00 -5.84
CA ALA A 90 -11.38 -11.37 -4.60
C ALA A 90 -11.68 -12.88 -4.50
N ASP A 91 -11.95 -13.55 -5.62
CA ASP A 91 -12.25 -14.98 -5.65
C ASP A 91 -10.99 -15.80 -5.37
N VAL A 92 -9.85 -15.41 -5.94
CA VAL A 92 -8.54 -16.02 -5.64
C VAL A 92 -8.16 -15.81 -4.17
N ILE A 93 -8.38 -14.61 -3.62
CA ILE A 93 -8.11 -14.34 -2.19
C ILE A 93 -8.98 -15.24 -1.29
N ASN A 94 -10.28 -15.34 -1.59
CA ASN A 94 -11.20 -16.20 -0.83
C ASN A 94 -10.81 -17.67 -0.91
N GLN A 95 -10.37 -18.15 -2.08
CA GLN A 95 -9.87 -19.51 -2.25
C GLN A 95 -8.62 -19.77 -1.40
N LEU A 96 -7.67 -18.84 -1.38
CA LEU A 96 -6.46 -18.94 -0.57
C LEU A 96 -6.78 -18.97 0.94
N HIS A 97 -7.72 -18.15 1.41
CA HIS A 97 -8.16 -18.20 2.81
C HIS A 97 -8.78 -19.55 3.16
N HIS A 98 -9.66 -20.09 2.30
CA HIS A 98 -10.23 -21.41 2.53
C HIS A 98 -9.18 -22.53 2.55
N GLN A 99 -8.15 -22.45 1.70
CA GLN A 99 -7.05 -23.41 1.68
C GLN A 99 -6.18 -23.31 2.95
N ALA A 100 -5.92 -22.09 3.43
CA ALA A 100 -5.18 -21.86 4.67
C ALA A 100 -5.93 -22.40 5.90
N ASP A 101 -7.24 -22.14 5.98
CA ASP A 101 -8.09 -22.66 7.07
C ASP A 101 -8.12 -24.19 7.09
N GLN A 102 -8.23 -24.83 5.91
CA GLN A 102 -8.18 -26.28 5.78
C GLN A 102 -6.82 -26.84 6.24
N TYR A 103 -5.72 -26.24 5.79
CA TYR A 103 -4.38 -26.66 6.19
C TYR A 103 -4.15 -26.56 7.71
N ILE A 104 -4.64 -25.49 8.34
CA ILE A 104 -4.54 -25.29 9.80
C ILE A 104 -5.35 -26.36 10.54
N ASN A 105 -6.56 -26.67 10.08
CA ASN A 105 -7.40 -27.69 10.73
C ASN A 105 -6.79 -29.09 10.57
N ASP A 106 -6.31 -29.44 9.38
CA ASP A 106 -5.70 -30.75 9.09
C ASP A 106 -4.38 -30.97 9.86
N THR A 107 -3.68 -29.90 10.24
CA THR A 107 -2.45 -29.98 11.05
C THR A 107 -2.68 -29.93 12.55
N GLN A 108 -3.88 -29.57 13.02
CA GLN A 108 -4.26 -29.62 14.44
C GLN A 108 -4.83 -30.99 14.86
N ASP A 109 -5.22 -31.83 13.90
CA ASP A 109 -5.75 -33.19 14.11
C ASP A 109 -4.66 -34.31 14.03
N LEU A 110 -3.37 -33.94 14.06
CA LEU A 110 -2.21 -34.84 14.12
C LEU A 110 -1.52 -34.80 15.50
#